data_AF-A0A1I1AJM4-F1
#
_entry.id   AF-A0A1I1AJM4-F1
#
_cell.length_a   1.000
_cell.length_b   1.000
_cell.length_c   1.000
_cell.angle_alpha   90.00
_cell.angle_beta   90.00
_cell.angle_gamma   90.00
#
_symmetry.space_group_name_H-M   'P 1'
#
loop_
_entity.id
_entity.type
_entity.pdbx_description
1 polymer ?
#
loop_
_entity_poly.entity_id
_entity_poly.type
_entity_poly.pdbx_seq_one_letter_code
_entity_poly.pdbx_strand_id
1 'polypeptide(L)'
;MAAYRISGTAQTAGWLEGQVSPLDAAVADESGVAVEEALRQDEGVEFTLLVTAATEDEALATAQRVADRLSVGSSVTVLGEVG
;
A
#
# COMPACT_ATOMS: atom_id res chain seq x y z
N MET A 1 -3.44 4.89 -19.14
CA MET A 1 -2.91 4.54 -17.82
C MET A 1 -3.29 3.10 -17.56
N ALA A 2 -2.34 2.31 -17.08
CA ALA A 2 -2.55 0.92 -16.71
C ALA A 2 -2.69 0.81 -15.19
N ALA A 3 -3.31 -0.26 -14.71
CA ALA A 3 -3.36 -0.55 -13.29
C ALA A 3 -2.27 -1.59 -12.96
N TYR A 4 -1.61 -1.43 -11.83
CA TYR A 4 -0.57 -2.33 -11.35
C TYR A 4 -0.97 -2.85 -9.98
N ARG A 5 -0.89 -4.16 -9.80
CA ARG A 5 -1.08 -4.80 -8.50
C ARG A 5 0.24 -4.82 -7.77
N ILE A 6 0.24 -4.30 -6.55
CA ILE A 6 1.45 -4.13 -5.74
C ILE A 6 1.18 -4.71 -4.35
N SER A 7 2.02 -5.64 -3.93
CA SER A 7 2.01 -6.17 -2.57
C SER A 7 2.97 -5.37 -1.70
N GLY A 8 2.63 -5.14 -0.45
CA GLY A 8 3.49 -4.47 0.50
C GLY A 8 3.28 -4.94 1.93
N THR A 9 4.28 -4.61 2.75
CA THR A 9 4.22 -4.85 4.19
C THR A 9 4.54 -3.55 4.92
N ALA A 10 3.74 -3.23 5.94
CA ALA A 10 3.98 -2.11 6.84
C ALA A 10 4.03 -2.60 8.29
N GLN A 11 4.99 -2.12 9.07
CA GLN A 11 5.03 -2.44 10.50
C GLN A 11 3.95 -1.65 11.23
N THR A 12 3.30 -2.26 12.23
CA THR A 12 2.30 -1.56 13.06
C THR A 12 2.86 -1.13 14.40
N ALA A 13 4.18 -1.08 14.54
CA ALA A 13 4.86 -0.69 15.77
C ALA A 13 4.46 0.75 16.15
N GLY A 14 3.53 0.89 17.09
CA GLY A 14 2.99 2.19 17.54
C GLY A 14 1.55 2.48 17.12
N TRP A 15 0.87 1.58 16.41
CA TRP A 15 -0.56 1.72 16.12
C TRP A 15 -1.38 1.40 17.37
N LEU A 16 -2.29 2.29 17.76
CA LEU A 16 -3.16 2.06 18.91
C LEU A 16 -4.17 0.94 18.60
N GLU A 17 -4.42 0.05 19.56
CA GLU A 17 -5.47 -0.99 19.43
C GLU A 17 -6.82 -0.34 19.10
N GLY A 18 -7.49 -0.86 18.07
CA GLY A 18 -8.80 -0.37 17.62
C GLY A 18 -8.78 0.81 16.63
N GLN A 19 -7.61 1.28 16.18
CA GLN A 19 -7.56 2.19 15.03
C GLN A 19 -8.04 1.48 13.76
N VAL A 20 -8.99 2.12 13.06
CA VAL A 20 -9.38 1.79 11.68
C VAL A 20 -8.12 1.78 10.83
N SER A 21 -7.97 0.77 9.96
CA SER A 21 -6.75 0.51 9.19
C SER A 21 -6.13 1.81 8.66
N PRO A 22 -4.96 2.25 9.16
CA PRO A 22 -4.25 3.44 8.67
C PRO A 22 -4.00 3.41 7.16
N LEU A 23 -4.11 2.22 6.55
CA LEU A 23 -4.06 2.00 5.11
C LEU A 23 -5.12 2.81 4.35
N ASP A 24 -6.38 2.79 4.79
CA ASP A 24 -7.47 3.53 4.10
C ASP A 24 -7.22 5.03 4.15
N ALA A 25 -6.72 5.54 5.27
CA ALA A 25 -6.32 6.94 5.40
C ALA A 25 -5.10 7.27 4.53
N ALA A 26 -4.10 6.37 4.46
CA ALA A 26 -2.90 6.57 3.67
C ALA A 26 -3.16 6.57 2.15
N VAL A 27 -4.15 5.78 1.68
CA VAL A 27 -4.57 5.78 0.27
C VAL A 27 -5.56 6.89 -0.07
N ALA A 28 -6.34 7.40 0.90
CA ALA A 28 -7.33 8.46 0.64
C ALA A 28 -6.70 9.74 0.06
N ASP A 29 -5.42 10.00 0.40
CA ASP A 29 -4.65 11.13 -0.14
C ASP A 29 -3.99 10.84 -1.50
N GLU A 30 -4.03 9.61 -2.02
CA GLU A 30 -3.44 9.23 -3.32
C GLU A 30 -4.51 8.94 -4.37
N SER A 31 -4.59 9.82 -5.37
CA SER A 31 -5.47 9.60 -6.53
C SER A 31 -4.98 8.42 -7.36
N GLY A 32 -5.87 7.47 -7.64
CA GLY A 32 -5.56 6.30 -8.47
C GLY A 32 -4.99 5.10 -7.70
N VAL A 33 -5.00 5.14 -6.36
CA VAL A 33 -4.65 4.01 -5.50
C VAL A 33 -5.92 3.45 -4.85
N ALA A 34 -6.09 2.14 -4.88
CA ALA A 34 -7.15 1.43 -4.17
C ALA A 34 -6.57 0.26 -3.38
N VAL A 35 -7.14 -0.04 -2.22
CA VAL A 35 -6.80 -1.24 -1.44
C VAL A 35 -7.60 -2.41 -1.99
N GLU A 36 -6.93 -3.46 -2.43
CA GLU A 36 -7.59 -4.73 -2.79
C GLU A 36 -7.72 -5.65 -1.57
N GLU A 37 -6.65 -5.75 -0.78
CA GLU A 37 -6.60 -6.62 0.38
C GLU A 37 -5.71 -6.02 1.46
N ALA A 38 -6.08 -6.22 2.73
CA ALA A 38 -5.28 -5.83 3.87
C ALA A 38 -5.47 -6.85 4.99
N LEU A 39 -4.39 -7.52 5.37
CA LEU A 39 -4.35 -8.57 6.37
C LEU A 39 -3.45 -8.12 7.51
N ARG A 40 -4.01 -8.11 8.73
CA ARG A 40 -3.23 -7.85 9.94
C ARG A 40 -2.43 -9.09 10.30
N GLN A 41 -1.12 -8.90 10.45
CA GLN A 41 -0.14 -9.89 10.91
C GLN A 41 0.23 -9.56 12.37
N ASP A 42 0.90 -10.49 13.07
CA ASP A 42 1.33 -10.27 14.47
C ASP A 42 2.27 -9.05 14.62
N GLU A 43 3.11 -8.78 13.62
CA GLU A 43 4.13 -7.71 13.65
C GLU A 43 3.83 -6.55 12.67
N GLY A 44 2.71 -6.60 11.93
CA GLY A 44 2.48 -5.68 10.82
C GLY A 44 1.13 -5.81 10.12
N VAL A 45 1.02 -5.15 8.97
CA VAL A 45 -0.05 -5.35 7.99
C VAL A 45 0.59 -5.72 6.67
N GLU A 46 0.12 -6.81 6.10
CA GLU A 46 0.35 -7.15 4.71
C GLU A 46 -0.81 -6.58 3.89
N PHE A 47 -0.52 -5.93 2.78
CA PHE A 47 -1.54 -5.30 1.96
C PHE A 47 -1.27 -5.47 0.47
N THR A 48 -2.33 -5.41 -0.31
CA THR A 48 -2.29 -5.36 -1.76
C THR A 48 -2.99 -4.09 -2.23
N LEU A 49 -2.27 -3.27 -2.99
CA LEU A 49 -2.76 -2.06 -3.62
C LEU A 49 -2.93 -2.28 -5.12
N LEU A 50 -3.98 -1.69 -5.67
CA LEU A 50 -4.13 -1.44 -7.08
C LEU A 50 -3.78 0.01 -7.37
N VAL A 51 -2.74 0.24 -8.18
CA VAL A 51 -2.21 1.57 -8.47
C VAL A 51 -2.33 1.86 -9.96
N THR A 52 -3.03 2.92 -10.32
CA THR A 52 -3.17 3.39 -11.70
C THR A 52 -2.06 4.38 -12.01
N ALA A 53 -1.18 4.05 -12.95
CA ALA A 53 -0.03 4.88 -13.31
C ALA A 53 0.28 4.84 -14.83
N ALA A 54 1.21 5.69 -15.29
CA ALA A 54 1.67 5.62 -16.67
C ALA A 54 2.72 4.52 -16.88
N THR A 55 3.50 4.20 -15.85
CA THR A 55 4.54 3.16 -15.87
C THR A 55 4.55 2.35 -14.57
N GLU A 56 5.18 1.18 -14.61
CA GLU A 56 5.42 0.33 -13.44
C GLU A 56 6.24 1.06 -12.36
N ASP A 57 7.28 1.80 -12.75
CA ASP A 57 8.11 2.58 -11.82
C ASP A 57 7.31 3.67 -11.08
N GLU A 58 6.40 4.35 -11.78
CA GLU A 58 5.51 5.35 -11.16
C GLU A 58 4.53 4.69 -10.18
N ALA A 59 4.02 3.52 -10.51
CA ALA A 59 3.14 2.75 -9.64
C ALA A 59 3.88 2.32 -8.37
N LEU A 60 5.10 1.78 -8.52
CA LEU A 60 5.96 1.40 -7.41
C LEU A 60 6.31 2.58 -6.51
N ALA A 61 6.71 3.72 -7.07
CA ALA A 61 7.01 4.93 -6.32
C ALA A 61 5.79 5.47 -5.55
N THR A 62 4.59 5.31 -6.11
CA THR A 62 3.34 5.71 -5.44
C THR A 62 3.00 4.75 -4.29
N ALA A 63 3.08 3.44 -4.52
CA ALA A 63 2.87 2.46 -3.47
C ALA A 63 3.89 2.59 -2.33
N GLN A 64 5.17 2.86 -2.64
CA GLN A 64 6.19 3.10 -1.62
C GLN A 64 5.85 4.33 -0.77
N ARG A 65 5.36 5.42 -1.36
CA ARG A 65 4.92 6.61 -0.60
C ARG A 65 3.77 6.30 0.35
N VAL A 66 2.79 5.49 -0.08
CA VAL A 66 1.69 5.02 0.78
C VAL A 66 2.26 4.19 1.93
N ALA A 67 3.15 3.23 1.61
CA ALA A 67 3.76 2.35 2.59
C ALA A 67 4.60 3.12 3.63
N ASP A 68 5.40 4.10 3.20
CA ASP A 68 6.23 4.92 4.09
C ASP A 68 5.40 5.78 5.04
N ARG A 69 4.19 6.22 4.63
CA ARG A 69 3.24 6.93 5.52
C ARG A 69 2.69 6.02 6.61
N LEU A 70 2.55 4.72 6.33
CA LEU A 70 2.07 3.74 7.29
C LEU A 70 3.13 3.41 8.33
N SER A 71 4.34 3.14 7.86
CA SER A 71 5.51 2.90 8.69
C SER A 71 6.78 3.14 7.91
N VAL A 72 7.75 3.77 8.58
CA VAL A 72 9.12 3.86 8.06
C VAL A 72 9.72 2.46 7.95
N GLY A 73 10.35 2.14 6.82
CA GLY A 73 10.93 0.82 6.56
C GLY A 73 9.98 -0.21 5.96
N SER A 74 8.79 0.22 5.52
CA SER A 74 7.87 -0.61 4.75
C SER A 74 8.46 -1.01 3.40
N SER A 75 8.12 -2.20 2.92
CA SER A 75 8.55 -2.69 1.61
C SER A 75 7.35 -2.89 0.69
N VAL A 76 7.55 -2.63 -0.61
CA VAL A 76 6.55 -2.91 -1.65
C VAL A 76 7.19 -3.65 -2.82
N THR A 77 6.41 -4.50 -3.50
CA THR A 77 6.82 -5.28 -4.67
C THR A 77 5.67 -5.28 -5.68
N VAL A 78 5.99 -5.02 -6.96
CA VAL A 78 5.01 -5.14 -8.04
C VAL A 78 4.75 -6.62 -8.33
N LEU A 79 3.47 -7.01 -8.31
CA LEU A 79 3.03 -8.35 -8.67
C LEU A 79 2.75 -8.49 -10.17
N GLY A 80 2.36 -7.39 -10.82
CA GLY A 80 2.16 -7.31 -12.27
C GLY A 80 1.14 -6.26 -12.68
N GLU A 81 1.01 -6.05 -13.99
CA GLU A 81 -0.03 -5.21 -14.58
C GLU A 81 -1.40 -5.93 -14.56
N VAL A 82 -2.45 -5.20 -14.22
CA VAL A 82 -3.85 -5.63 -14.21
C VAL A 82 -4.58 -4.86 -15.30
N GLY A 83 -5.13 -5.59 -16.28
CA GLY A 83 -5.85 -5.06 -17.45
C GLY A 83 -7.33 -5.44 -17.44
#